data_AF-A0AAW0NXI6-F1
#
_entry.id   AF-A0AAW0NXI6-F1
#
_cell.length_a   1.000
_cell.length_b   1.000
_cell.length_c   1.000
_cell.angle_alpha   90.00
_cell.angle_beta   90.00
_cell.angle_gamma   90.00
#
_symmetry.space_group_name_H-M   'P 1'
#
loop_
_entity.id
_entity.type
_entity.pdbx_description
1 polymer ?
#
loop_
_entity_poly.entity_id
_entity_poly.type
_entity_poly.pdbx_seq_one_letter_code
_entity_poly.pdbx_strand_id
1 'polypeptide(L)'
;MKLFLFVLGLCLCSCTFGVYVQVGDRSFPLEAVKALKGLINMEDVDVNPHVAETSVVSVCKDPLLPQVFKSVCQGKEAALTLSKLVTIASPVDLCEICAYPACYGCLN
;
A
#
# COMPACT_ATOMS: atom_id res chain seq x y z
N MET A 1 -33.60 -9.40 23.30
CA MET A 1 -32.44 -8.62 23.82
C MET A 1 -31.08 -9.22 23.48
N LYS A 2 -30.84 -10.54 23.62
CA LYS A 2 -29.56 -11.18 23.23
C LYS A 2 -29.18 -10.98 21.74
N LEU A 3 -30.15 -11.09 20.84
CA LEU A 3 -29.93 -10.94 19.39
C LEU A 3 -29.54 -9.51 18.99
N PHE A 4 -30.11 -8.51 19.67
CA PHE A 4 -29.81 -7.09 19.43
C PHE A 4 -28.40 -6.72 19.89
N LEU A 5 -27.93 -7.30 21.01
CA LEU A 5 -26.55 -7.14 21.47
C LEU A 5 -25.54 -7.78 20.50
N PHE A 6 -25.90 -8.94 19.93
CA PHE A 6 -25.03 -9.66 18.99
C PHE A 6 -24.90 -8.92 17.65
N VAL A 7 -26.02 -8.38 17.13
CA VAL A 7 -26.03 -7.54 15.93
C VAL A 7 -25.28 -6.23 16.15
N LEU A 8 -25.48 -5.57 17.31
CA LEU A 8 -24.75 -4.34 17.65
C LEU A 8 -23.24 -4.61 17.82
N GLY A 9 -22.85 -5.74 18.41
CA GLY A 9 -21.46 -6.17 18.53
C GLY A 9 -20.78 -6.49 17.19
N LEU A 10 -21.47 -7.18 16.28
CA LEU A 10 -20.99 -7.45 14.92
C LEU A 10 -20.84 -6.16 14.09
N CYS A 11 -21.74 -5.19 14.28
CA CYS A 11 -21.73 -3.92 13.57
C CYS A 11 -20.57 -3.01 14.02
N LEU A 12 -20.19 -3.04 15.30
CA LEU A 12 -19.05 -2.29 15.85
C LEU A 12 -17.69 -2.82 15.39
N CYS A 13 -17.60 -4.10 15.01
CA CYS A 13 -16.34 -4.74 14.60
C CYS A 13 -16.00 -4.60 13.10
N SER A 14 -16.91 -4.07 12.28
CA SER A 14 -16.73 -4.08 10.82
C SER A 14 -16.06 -2.82 10.26
N CYS A 15 -15.73 -1.84 11.10
CA CYS A 15 -15.10 -0.58 10.68
C CYS A 15 -13.57 -0.61 10.78
N THR A 16 -12.91 -1.67 10.30
CA THR A 16 -11.50 -1.51 9.91
C THR A 16 -11.50 -0.86 8.52
N PHE A 17 -11.73 0.46 8.52
CA PHE A 17 -11.67 1.26 7.31
C PHE A 17 -10.17 1.41 6.97
N GLY A 18 -9.63 0.42 6.26
CA GLY A 18 -8.28 0.48 5.75
C GLY A 18 -8.23 1.46 4.58
N VAL A 19 -7.27 2.38 4.59
CA VAL A 19 -7.00 3.20 3.41
C VAL A 19 -6.34 2.30 2.35
N TYR A 20 -6.72 2.49 1.10
CA TYR A 20 -6.16 1.80 -0.05
C TYR A 20 -5.51 2.81 -0.99
N VAL A 21 -4.42 2.43 -1.64
CA VAL A 21 -3.73 3.22 -2.67
C VAL A 21 -3.99 2.59 -4.02
N GLN A 22 -4.49 3.37 -4.98
CA GLN A 22 -4.76 2.92 -6.34
C GLN A 22 -3.63 3.32 -7.29
N VAL A 23 -3.14 2.36 -8.07
CA VAL A 23 -2.19 2.56 -9.17
C VAL A 23 -2.73 1.88 -10.42
N GLY A 24 -3.18 2.69 -11.38
CA GLY A 24 -3.92 2.19 -12.55
C GLY A 24 -5.22 1.51 -12.10
N ASP A 25 -5.44 0.28 -12.56
CA ASP A 25 -6.63 -0.53 -12.22
C ASP A 25 -6.47 -1.37 -10.95
N ARG A 26 -5.36 -1.23 -10.21
CA ARG A 26 -5.05 -2.05 -9.03
C ARG A 26 -5.07 -1.20 -7.76
N SER A 27 -5.73 -1.72 -6.72
CA SER A 27 -5.76 -1.12 -5.39
C SER A 27 -4.96 -1.97 -4.39
N PHE A 28 -4.16 -1.32 -3.56
CA PHE A 28 -3.32 -1.97 -2.55
C PHE A 28 -3.60 -1.37 -1.17
N PRO A 29 -3.64 -2.18 -0.10
CA PRO A 29 -3.87 -1.64 1.24
C PRO A 29 -2.67 -0.80 1.70
N LEU A 30 -2.92 0.35 2.32
CA LEU A 30 -1.90 1.31 2.76
C LEU A 30 -0.85 0.65 3.65
N GLU A 31 -1.26 -0.26 4.54
CA GLU A 31 -0.37 -1.04 5.40
C GLU A 31 0.67 -1.86 4.60
N ALA A 32 0.25 -2.47 3.48
CA ALA A 32 1.18 -3.18 2.62
C ALA A 32 2.12 -2.19 1.92
N VAL A 33 1.63 -1.02 1.50
CA VAL A 33 2.47 0.01 0.88
C VAL A 33 3.50 0.57 1.86
N LYS A 34 3.14 0.71 3.13
CA LYS A 34 4.05 1.11 4.22
C LYS A 34 5.13 0.07 4.44
N ALA A 35 4.77 -1.23 4.44
CA ALA A 35 5.74 -2.32 4.50
C ALA A 35 6.67 -2.32 3.27
N LEU A 36 6.12 -2.16 2.06
CA LEU A 36 6.90 -2.06 0.82
C LEU A 36 7.90 -0.90 0.89
N LYS A 37 7.45 0.26 1.36
CA LYS A 37 8.27 1.45 1.57
C LYS A 37 9.35 1.23 2.63
N GLY A 38 9.11 0.41 3.66
CA GLY A 38 10.13 0.00 4.62
C GLY A 38 11.19 -0.94 4.03
N LEU A 39 10.85 -1.71 2.99
CA LEU A 39 11.78 -2.60 2.29
C LEU A 39 12.61 -1.88 1.22
N ILE A 40 12.12 -0.74 0.71
CA ILE A 40 12.81 0.10 -0.26
C ILE A 40 13.51 1.22 0.52
N ASN A 41 14.84 1.17 0.61
CA ASN A 41 15.61 2.24 1.26
C ASN A 41 15.32 3.57 0.57
N MET A 42 14.56 4.43 1.24
CA MET A 42 14.10 5.71 0.67
C MET A 42 15.21 6.71 0.43
N GLU A 43 16.34 6.57 1.11
CA GLU A 43 17.55 7.35 0.84
C GLU A 43 18.00 7.18 -0.62
N ASP A 44 17.80 6.01 -1.23
CA ASP A 44 18.15 5.77 -2.64
C ASP A 44 17.10 6.32 -3.62
N VAL A 45 15.84 6.47 -3.19
CA VAL A 45 14.72 6.94 -4.03
C VAL A 45 14.75 8.46 -4.21
N ASP A 46 15.13 9.20 -3.15
CA ASP A 46 15.26 10.66 -3.19
C ASP A 46 16.47 11.10 -4.05
N VAL A 47 17.53 10.27 -4.07
CA VAL A 47 18.80 10.61 -4.72
C VAL A 47 18.81 10.26 -6.21
N ASN A 48 18.16 9.17 -6.66
CA ASN A 48 18.06 8.87 -8.09
C ASN A 48 16.93 7.86 -8.43
N PRO A 49 15.95 8.22 -9.29
CA PRO A 49 14.82 7.36 -9.64
C PRO A 49 15.20 6.04 -10.33
N HIS A 50 16.38 5.96 -10.97
CA HIS A 50 16.88 4.70 -11.54
C HIS A 50 17.37 3.68 -10.50
N VAL A 51 17.77 4.11 -9.29
CA VAL A 51 18.18 3.20 -8.19
C VAL A 51 16.95 2.63 -7.48
N ALA A 52 15.84 3.38 -7.52
CA ALA A 52 14.53 2.86 -7.12
C ALA A 52 14.17 1.63 -7.97
N GLU A 53 14.33 1.67 -9.30
CA GLU A 53 13.96 0.52 -10.15
C GLU A 53 14.75 -0.76 -9.84
N THR A 54 16.06 -0.66 -9.57
CA THR A 54 16.90 -1.82 -9.24
C THR A 54 16.61 -2.36 -7.84
N SER A 55 16.42 -1.48 -6.85
CA SER A 55 16.05 -1.86 -5.48
C SER A 55 14.66 -2.50 -5.42
N VAL A 56 13.72 -2.04 -6.26
CA VAL A 56 12.36 -2.57 -6.35
C VAL A 56 12.32 -3.99 -6.92
N VAL A 57 13.21 -4.34 -7.87
CA VAL A 57 13.34 -5.71 -8.36
C VAL A 57 13.93 -6.64 -7.30
N SER A 58 14.86 -6.16 -6.46
CA SER A 58 15.35 -6.95 -5.33
C SER A 58 14.28 -7.18 -4.26
N VAL A 59 13.40 -6.21 -4.04
CA VAL A 59 12.28 -6.32 -3.09
C VAL A 59 11.29 -7.42 -3.49
N CYS A 60 11.17 -7.73 -4.77
CA CYS A 60 10.38 -8.89 -5.25
C CYS A 60 10.91 -10.25 -4.76
N LYS A 61 12.17 -10.34 -4.32
CA LYS A 61 12.78 -11.55 -3.74
C LYS A 61 12.78 -11.53 -2.21
N ASP A 62 12.32 -10.44 -1.60
CA ASP A 62 12.34 -10.27 -0.16
C ASP A 62 11.26 -11.16 0.50
N PRO A 63 11.62 -11.98 1.51
CA PRO A 63 10.67 -12.84 2.20
C PRO A 63 9.62 -12.06 3.00
N LEU A 64 9.88 -10.80 3.35
CA LEU A 64 8.97 -9.91 4.07
C LEU A 64 8.00 -9.18 3.15
N LEU A 65 8.12 -9.36 1.82
CA LEU A 65 7.23 -8.73 0.85
C LEU A 65 5.77 -9.21 1.04
N PRO A 66 4.81 -8.28 1.23
CA PRO A 66 3.40 -8.62 1.29
C PRO A 66 2.92 -9.40 0.06
N GLN A 67 2.08 -10.41 0.27
CA GLN A 67 1.60 -11.31 -0.80
C GLN A 67 0.91 -10.56 -1.95
N VAL A 68 0.28 -9.42 -1.67
CA VAL A 68 -0.37 -8.56 -2.67
C VAL A 68 0.59 -8.04 -3.74
N PHE A 69 1.87 -7.86 -3.42
CA PHE A 69 2.89 -7.42 -4.38
C PHE A 69 3.55 -8.56 -5.12
N LYS A 70 3.45 -9.82 -4.64
CA LYS A 70 4.00 -10.98 -5.36
C LYS A 70 3.37 -11.14 -6.75
N SER A 71 2.06 -10.91 -6.85
CA SER A 71 1.35 -10.90 -8.14
C SER A 71 1.80 -9.75 -9.05
N VAL A 72 2.24 -8.63 -8.47
CA VAL A 72 2.81 -7.50 -9.22
C VAL A 72 4.20 -7.86 -9.73
N CYS A 73 5.03 -8.49 -8.90
CA CYS A 73 6.39 -8.96 -9.21
C CYS A 73 6.46 -10.01 -10.33
N GLN A 74 5.37 -10.73 -10.60
CA GLN A 74 5.27 -11.65 -11.74
C GLN A 74 5.04 -10.92 -13.09
N GLY A 75 4.63 -9.66 -13.05
CA GLY A 75 4.39 -8.83 -14.23
C GLY A 75 5.67 -8.17 -14.77
N LYS A 76 5.71 -7.91 -16.07
CA LYS A 76 6.82 -7.18 -16.71
C LYS A 76 6.97 -5.73 -16.23
N GLU A 77 5.89 -5.14 -15.71
CA GLU A 77 5.85 -3.77 -15.19
C GLU A 77 5.90 -3.70 -13.66
N ALA A 78 6.42 -4.76 -13.02
CA ALA A 78 6.54 -4.84 -11.57
C ALA A 78 7.29 -3.64 -10.97
N ALA A 79 8.47 -3.36 -11.54
CA ALA A 79 9.33 -2.26 -11.10
C ALA A 79 8.61 -0.91 -11.19
N LEU A 80 8.03 -0.60 -12.36
CA LEU A 80 7.30 0.64 -12.58
C LEU A 80 6.08 0.80 -11.63
N THR A 81 5.34 -0.29 -11.41
CA THR A 81 4.16 -0.26 -10.55
C THR A 81 4.55 0.00 -9.10
N LEU A 82 5.51 -0.77 -8.57
CA LEU A 82 5.97 -0.63 -7.19
C LEU A 82 6.68 0.70 -6.95
N SER A 83 7.50 1.18 -7.89
CA SER A 83 8.08 2.54 -7.82
C SER A 83 7.00 3.60 -7.74
N LYS A 84 5.97 3.54 -8.61
CA LYS A 84 4.83 4.47 -8.55
C LYS A 84 4.10 4.40 -7.22
N LEU A 85 3.88 3.20 -6.68
CA LEU A 85 3.26 3.04 -5.36
C LEU A 85 4.05 3.75 -4.27
N VAL A 86 5.37 3.60 -4.25
CA VAL A 86 6.23 4.23 -3.25
C VAL A 86 6.25 5.74 -3.42
N THR A 87 6.30 6.24 -4.66
CA THR A 87 6.23 7.68 -4.95
C THR A 87 4.88 8.27 -4.53
N ILE A 88 3.76 7.60 -4.86
CA ILE A 88 2.41 8.03 -4.49
C ILE A 88 2.22 7.99 -2.97
N ALA A 89 2.77 6.97 -2.32
CA ALA A 89 2.77 6.84 -0.87
C ALA A 89 3.96 7.53 -0.20
N SER A 90 4.56 8.55 -0.85
CA SER A 90 5.56 9.40 -0.21
C SER A 90 5.06 10.84 -0.15
N PRO A 91 4.81 11.39 1.05
CA PRO A 91 4.72 10.74 2.37
C PRO A 91 3.54 9.76 2.49
N VAL A 92 3.70 8.67 3.25
CA VAL A 92 2.58 7.71 3.53
C VAL A 92 1.47 8.44 4.28
N ASP A 93 1.90 9.41 5.08
CA ASP A 93 1.08 10.30 5.88
C ASP A 93 0.01 11.02 5.04
N LEU A 94 0.27 11.30 3.75
CA LEU A 94 -0.72 11.94 2.86
C LEU A 94 -1.93 11.03 2.58
N CYS A 95 -1.73 9.71 2.53
CA CYS A 95 -2.85 8.77 2.45
C CYS A 95 -3.54 8.57 3.80
N GLU A 96 -2.83 8.68 4.92
CA GLU A 96 -3.46 8.62 6.26
C GLU A 96 -4.39 9.82 6.51
N ILE A 97 -4.02 11.01 6.01
CA ILE A 97 -4.87 12.21 6.10
C ILE A 97 -5.78 12.42 4.87
N CYS A 98 -5.84 11.44 3.96
CA CYS A 98 -6.71 11.49 2.79
C CYS A 98 -6.49 12.72 1.89
N ALA A 99 -5.26 13.23 1.84
CA ALA A 99 -4.89 14.42 1.08
C ALA A 99 -4.45 14.11 -0.36
N TYR A 100 -4.39 12.84 -0.74
CA TYR A 100 -3.94 12.43 -2.07
C TYR A 100 -5.03 11.64 -2.82
N PRO A 101 -5.34 11.98 -4.08
CA PRO A 101 -6.51 11.44 -4.81
C PRO A 101 -6.39 9.94 -5.16
N ALA A 102 -5.19 9.37 -5.07
CA ALA A 102 -4.98 7.94 -5.24
C ALA A 102 -5.32 7.13 -3.97
N CYS A 103 -5.65 7.78 -2.85
CA CYS A 103 -6.01 7.11 -1.61
C CYS A 103 -7.54 6.99 -1.50
N TYR A 104 -8.02 5.78 -1.26
CA TYR A 104 -9.43 5.40 -1.20
C TYR A 104 -9.73 4.74 0.14
N GLY A 105 -11.01 4.65 0.50
CA GLY A 105 -11.37 4.10 1.81
C GLY A 105 -11.03 5.08 2.94
N CYS A 106 -11.23 6.37 2.70
CA CYS A 106 -11.22 7.40 3.73
C CYS A 106 -12.65 7.66 4.23
N LEU A 107 -12.86 7.65 5.55
CA LEU A 107 -14.14 8.02 6.15
C LEU A 107 -14.20 9.56 6.11
N ASN A 108 -15.13 10.11 5.35
CA ASN A 108 -15.35 11.56 5.27
C ASN A 108 -16.09 12.10 6.49
#